data_AF-A0A5E4I760-F1
#
_entry.id   AF-A0A5E4I760-F1
#
_cell.length_a   1.000
_cell.length_b   1.000
_cell.length_c   1.000
_cell.angle_alpha   90.00
_cell.angle_beta   90.00
_cell.angle_gamma   90.00
#
_symmetry.space_group_name_H-M   'P 1'
#
loop_
_entity.id
_entity.type
_entity.pdbx_description
1 polymer ?
#
loop_
_entity_poly.entity_id
_entity_poly.type
_entity_poly.pdbx_seq_one_letter_code
_entity_poly.pdbx_strand_id
1 'polypeptide(L)'
;MSEDLGITVKKSENFSEWYTQVIQKAELADYTLVSGCMVLRPWAYAIWENIQKIVDEKIKKLGHKNAYFPMLIPESLLTKESEHVKGFVPEVAWVTQGGNEKLAERLAIRPTSETIMYASYSKWIRSWRDLPLLINQWCNVVRWEFKNPRPFLRTREFLWQEGHTVHATKEDADKEVMTILLEVYKDLAENSLAIHAIYGKKTENEKFPGALYTTTFESIMPDGKALQMGTSHQLGQNFSKAFDIQFVDKDEKKK
;
A
#
# COMPACT_ATOMS: atom_id res chain seq x y z
N MET A 1 -41.86 -4.71 11.51
CA MET A 1 -41.20 -5.11 10.23
C MET A 1 -40.44 -3.96 9.55
N SER A 2 -40.68 -2.68 9.87
CA SER A 2 -39.98 -1.55 9.24
C SER A 2 -38.69 -1.11 9.96
N GLU A 3 -38.53 -1.42 11.25
CA GLU A 3 -37.37 -0.97 12.05
C GLU A 3 -36.05 -1.67 11.68
N ASP A 4 -36.09 -2.87 11.11
CA ASP A 4 -34.88 -3.63 10.76
C ASP A 4 -34.21 -3.19 9.44
N LEU A 5 -34.91 -2.48 8.55
CA LEU A 5 -34.40 -2.08 7.24
C LEU A 5 -33.51 -0.82 7.31
N GLY A 6 -33.81 0.10 8.22
CA GLY A 6 -33.09 1.37 8.38
C GLY A 6 -31.93 1.30 9.38
N ILE A 7 -31.10 2.33 9.46
CA ILE A 7 -30.05 2.43 10.49
C ILE A 7 -30.71 2.76 11.84
N THR A 8 -30.46 1.94 12.87
CA THR A 8 -31.17 2.04 14.17
C THR A 8 -30.42 2.86 15.22
N VAL A 9 -29.15 3.18 14.99
CA VAL A 9 -28.33 3.99 15.90
C VAL A 9 -27.86 5.28 15.24
N LYS A 10 -27.74 6.38 16.01
CA LYS A 10 -27.18 7.61 15.48
C LYS A 10 -25.65 7.56 15.45
N LYS A 11 -25.07 8.09 14.39
CA LYS A 11 -23.62 8.24 14.21
C LYS A 11 -22.92 8.92 15.39
N SER A 12 -23.55 9.94 15.97
CA SER A 12 -23.02 10.73 17.09
C SER A 12 -23.10 10.02 18.45
N GLU A 13 -23.93 8.99 18.58
CA GLU A 13 -24.17 8.26 19.84
C GLU A 13 -23.34 6.97 19.89
N ASN A 14 -23.34 6.20 18.80
CA ASN A 14 -22.55 4.97 18.69
C ASN A 14 -21.98 4.81 17.27
N PHE A 15 -20.82 5.43 17.03
CA PHE A 15 -20.15 5.39 15.72
C PHE A 15 -19.81 3.97 15.26
N SER A 16 -19.40 3.09 16.18
CA SER A 16 -18.97 1.73 15.83
C SER A 16 -20.13 0.88 15.31
N GLU A 17 -21.27 0.93 15.99
CA GLU A 17 -22.48 0.22 15.56
C GLU A 17 -23.07 0.87 14.31
N TRP A 18 -23.11 2.20 14.25
CA TRP A 18 -23.56 2.94 13.08
C TRP A 18 -22.79 2.55 11.83
N TYR A 19 -21.45 2.50 11.92
CA TYR A 19 -20.58 2.14 10.80
C TYR A 19 -20.83 0.71 10.32
N THR A 20 -21.00 -0.22 11.26
CA THR A 20 -21.30 -1.62 10.94
C THR A 20 -22.65 -1.74 10.23
N GLN A 21 -23.69 -1.09 10.74
CA GLN A 21 -25.01 -1.12 10.12
C GLN A 21 -25.00 -0.50 8.73
N VAL A 22 -24.31 0.63 8.52
CA VAL A 22 -24.21 1.25 7.20
C VAL A 22 -23.58 0.29 6.20
N ILE A 23 -22.48 -0.36 6.56
CA ILE A 23 -21.78 -1.29 5.65
C ILE A 23 -22.66 -2.49 5.30
N GLN A 24 -23.29 -3.10 6.30
CA GLN A 24 -24.12 -4.30 6.10
C GLN A 24 -25.42 -3.97 5.36
N LYS A 25 -26.16 -2.95 5.80
CA LYS A 25 -27.47 -2.59 5.25
C LYS A 25 -27.38 -1.91 3.88
N ALA A 26 -26.26 -1.26 3.56
CA ALA A 26 -25.98 -0.77 2.22
C ALA A 26 -25.28 -1.80 1.33
N GLU A 27 -25.16 -3.05 1.79
CA GLU A 27 -24.63 -4.16 0.97
C GLU A 27 -23.22 -3.87 0.42
N LEU A 28 -22.37 -3.23 1.22
CA LEU A 28 -21.01 -2.85 0.81
C LEU A 28 -20.01 -3.98 1.02
N ALA A 29 -20.08 -4.69 2.15
CA ALA A 29 -19.17 -5.78 2.43
C ALA A 29 -19.78 -6.82 3.37
N ASP A 30 -19.40 -8.09 3.19
CA ASP A 30 -19.77 -9.18 4.09
C ASP A 30 -18.57 -9.60 4.95
N TYR A 31 -18.84 -9.97 6.20
CA TYR A 31 -17.85 -10.63 7.04
C TYR A 31 -17.62 -12.06 6.56
N THR A 32 -16.35 -12.47 6.49
CA THR A 32 -16.00 -13.86 6.16
C THR A 32 -15.77 -14.69 7.42
N LEU A 33 -15.67 -16.01 7.25
CA LEU A 33 -15.24 -16.92 8.31
C LEU A 33 -13.77 -16.71 8.72
N VAL A 34 -12.99 -16.01 7.90
CA VAL A 34 -11.62 -15.63 8.23
C VAL A 34 -11.67 -14.23 8.85
N SER A 35 -11.43 -14.15 10.16
CA SER A 35 -11.40 -12.87 10.87
C SER A 35 -10.47 -11.87 10.17
N GLY A 36 -10.95 -10.64 9.98
CA GLY A 36 -10.20 -9.59 9.30
C GLY A 36 -10.21 -9.65 7.78
N CYS A 37 -10.79 -10.69 7.16
CA CYS A 37 -11.07 -10.72 5.72
C CYS A 37 -12.55 -10.39 5.47
N MET A 38 -12.80 -9.63 4.40
CA MET A 38 -14.14 -9.21 3.99
C MET A 38 -14.39 -9.53 2.53
N VAL A 39 -15.64 -9.82 2.17
CA VAL A 39 -16.07 -9.80 0.76
C VAL A 39 -16.41 -8.37 0.41
N LEU A 40 -15.79 -7.83 -0.65
CA LEU A 40 -16.24 -6.59 -1.26
C LEU A 40 -17.43 -6.89 -2.18
N ARG A 41 -18.63 -6.47 -1.79
CA ARG A 41 -19.83 -6.64 -2.62
C ARG A 41 -19.79 -5.67 -3.81
N PRO A 42 -20.60 -5.89 -4.88
CA PRO A 42 -20.51 -5.10 -6.11
C PRO A 42 -20.56 -3.59 -5.92
N TRP A 43 -21.34 -3.09 -4.97
CA TRP A 43 -21.43 -1.64 -4.74
C TRP A 43 -20.12 -1.06 -4.20
N ALA A 44 -19.50 -1.70 -3.20
CA ALA A 44 -18.20 -1.25 -2.71
C ALA A 44 -17.09 -1.46 -3.73
N TYR A 45 -17.12 -2.57 -4.46
CA TYR A 45 -16.11 -2.84 -5.49
C TYR A 45 -16.19 -1.84 -6.65
N ALA A 46 -17.39 -1.39 -7.03
CA ALA A 46 -17.55 -0.32 -8.02
C ALA A 46 -16.94 1.02 -7.57
N ILE A 47 -16.97 1.33 -6.26
CA ILE A 47 -16.25 2.50 -5.71
C ILE A 47 -14.74 2.30 -5.88
N TRP A 48 -14.23 1.11 -5.58
CA TRP A 48 -12.82 0.77 -5.78
C TRP A 48 -12.41 0.86 -7.25
N GLU A 49 -13.21 0.34 -8.19
CA GLU A 49 -12.94 0.45 -9.64
C GLU A 49 -12.84 1.91 -10.10
N ASN A 50 -13.69 2.79 -9.56
CA ASN A 50 -13.63 4.22 -9.87
C ASN A 50 -12.37 4.88 -9.28
N ILE A 51 -12.03 4.58 -8.03
CA ILE A 51 -10.77 5.05 -7.40
C ILE A 51 -9.58 4.57 -8.25
N GLN A 52 -9.57 3.29 -8.60
CA GLN A 52 -8.54 2.68 -9.43
C GLN A 52 -8.40 3.42 -10.76
N LYS A 53 -9.50 3.62 -11.49
CA LYS A 53 -9.49 4.33 -12.77
C LYS A 53 -8.93 5.74 -12.64
N ILE A 54 -9.37 6.52 -11.64
CA ILE A 54 -8.95 7.91 -11.44
C ILE A 54 -7.45 8.00 -11.17
N VAL A 55 -6.94 7.18 -10.24
CA VAL A 55 -5.53 7.16 -9.89
C VAL A 55 -4.69 6.64 -11.06
N ASP A 56 -5.13 5.57 -11.71
CA ASP A 56 -4.43 4.93 -12.82
C ASP A 56 -4.27 5.88 -14.03
N GLU A 57 -5.32 6.63 -14.37
CA GLU A 57 -5.25 7.67 -15.41
C GLU A 57 -4.25 8.77 -15.06
N LYS A 58 -4.18 9.20 -13.78
CA LYS A 58 -3.26 10.24 -13.33
C LYS A 58 -1.80 9.78 -13.36
N ILE A 59 -1.49 8.62 -12.77
CA ILE A 59 -0.10 8.13 -12.74
C ILE A 59 0.41 7.81 -14.16
N LYS A 60 -0.46 7.34 -15.07
CA LYS A 60 -0.09 7.13 -16.48
C LYS A 60 0.25 8.44 -17.20
N LYS A 61 -0.44 9.55 -16.91
CA LYS A 61 -0.08 10.88 -17.42
C LYS A 61 1.28 11.34 -16.91
N LEU A 62 1.68 10.90 -15.72
CA LEU A 62 3.00 11.13 -15.13
C LEU A 62 4.09 10.15 -15.65
N GLY A 63 3.73 9.22 -16.53
CA GLY A 63 4.67 8.28 -17.15
C GLY A 63 4.83 6.93 -16.43
N HIS A 64 4.06 6.68 -15.37
CA HIS A 64 4.06 5.38 -14.70
C HIS A 64 3.49 4.28 -15.59
N LYS A 65 4.03 3.06 -15.43
CA LYS A 65 3.55 1.86 -16.12
C LYS A 65 3.11 0.81 -15.12
N ASN A 66 1.96 0.20 -15.39
CA ASN A 66 1.50 -0.91 -14.57
C ASN A 66 2.32 -2.17 -14.88
N ALA A 67 2.66 -2.91 -13.83
CA ALA A 67 3.20 -4.25 -13.86
C ALA A 67 2.48 -5.11 -12.82
N TYR A 68 2.82 -6.40 -12.78
CA TYR A 68 2.35 -7.31 -11.74
C TYR A 68 3.51 -8.18 -11.28
N PHE A 69 3.77 -8.15 -9.97
CA PHE A 69 4.72 -9.05 -9.34
C PHE A 69 3.98 -10.16 -8.60
N PRO A 70 4.54 -11.39 -8.54
CA PRO A 70 3.94 -12.49 -7.80
C PRO A 70 3.72 -12.19 -6.31
N MET A 71 2.68 -12.77 -5.74
CA MET A 71 2.30 -12.59 -4.33
C MET A 71 3.26 -13.28 -3.35
N LEU A 72 3.91 -14.35 -3.77
CA LEU A 72 4.75 -15.19 -2.90
C LEU A 72 6.20 -14.72 -2.95
N ILE A 73 6.79 -14.49 -1.77
CA ILE A 73 8.16 -14.01 -1.59
C ILE A 73 8.95 -15.08 -0.82
N PRO A 74 10.07 -15.60 -1.34
CA PRO A 74 10.93 -16.51 -0.59
C PRO A 74 11.43 -15.87 0.71
N GLU A 75 11.49 -16.64 1.81
CA GLU A 75 11.99 -16.16 3.11
C GLU A 75 13.41 -15.57 3.02
N SER A 76 14.29 -16.21 2.27
CA SER A 76 15.65 -15.76 1.96
C SER A 76 15.68 -14.41 1.25
N LEU A 77 14.69 -14.12 0.41
CA LEU A 77 14.57 -12.84 -0.27
C LEU A 77 14.00 -11.76 0.64
N LEU A 78 12.96 -12.11 1.41
CA LEU A 78 12.33 -11.19 2.36
C LEU A 78 13.36 -10.71 3.39
N THR A 79 14.19 -11.61 3.91
CA THR A 79 15.20 -11.35 4.96
C THR A 79 16.44 -10.58 4.50
N LYS A 80 16.60 -10.28 3.19
CA LYS A 80 17.76 -9.50 2.69
C LYS A 80 17.85 -8.09 3.26
N GLU A 81 16.73 -7.49 3.66
CA GLU A 81 16.70 -6.16 4.27
C GLU A 81 16.36 -6.31 5.76
N SER A 82 17.37 -6.22 6.62
CA SER A 82 17.22 -6.52 8.07
C SER A 82 16.51 -5.45 8.91
N GLU A 83 16.36 -4.20 8.43
CA GLU A 83 15.68 -3.11 9.15
C GLU A 83 14.17 -3.08 8.85
N HIS A 84 13.81 -3.15 7.57
CA HIS A 84 12.47 -3.32 7.03
C HIS A 84 11.82 -4.61 7.55
N VAL A 85 12.54 -5.73 7.54
CA VAL A 85 12.03 -7.03 8.01
C VAL A 85 11.61 -6.98 9.48
N LYS A 86 12.37 -6.30 10.36
CA LYS A 86 12.00 -6.17 11.78
C LYS A 86 10.64 -5.49 11.98
N GLY A 87 10.26 -4.57 11.09
CA GLY A 87 8.95 -3.90 11.14
C GLY A 87 7.78 -4.80 10.71
N PHE A 88 8.00 -5.72 9.77
CA PHE A 88 6.94 -6.54 9.18
C PHE A 88 6.84 -7.97 9.71
N VAL A 89 7.92 -8.54 10.27
CA VAL A 89 7.99 -9.95 10.74
C VAL A 89 6.78 -10.40 11.57
N PRO A 90 6.23 -9.60 12.51
CA PRO A 90 5.08 -10.05 13.31
C PRO A 90 3.79 -10.26 12.50
N GLU A 91 3.68 -9.66 11.31
CA GLU A 91 2.45 -9.62 10.51
C GLU A 91 2.53 -10.46 9.22
N VAL A 92 3.61 -11.21 8.99
CA VAL A 92 3.77 -12.00 7.75
C VAL A 92 3.00 -13.32 7.85
N ALA A 93 2.11 -13.57 6.89
CA ALA A 93 1.51 -14.88 6.67
C ALA A 93 2.43 -15.77 5.82
N TRP A 94 2.58 -17.04 6.21
CA TRP A 94 3.54 -17.96 5.61
C TRP A 94 2.87 -19.18 4.99
N VAL A 95 3.23 -19.47 3.75
CA VAL A 95 2.95 -20.75 3.08
C VAL A 95 4.12 -21.68 3.32
N THR A 96 3.85 -22.86 3.88
CA THR A 96 4.88 -23.86 4.25
C THR A 96 4.66 -25.23 3.61
N GLN A 97 3.52 -25.43 2.97
CA GLN A 97 3.14 -26.68 2.32
C GLN A 97 2.45 -26.39 0.98
N GLY A 98 2.73 -27.21 -0.03
CA GLY A 98 2.04 -27.22 -1.32
C GLY A 98 1.38 -28.58 -1.52
N GLY A 99 0.04 -28.61 -1.56
CA GLY A 99 -0.67 -29.89 -1.47
C GLY A 99 -0.35 -30.60 -0.16
N ASN A 100 0.18 -31.82 -0.25
CA ASN A 100 0.60 -32.63 0.91
C ASN A 100 2.11 -32.59 1.17
N GLU A 101 2.88 -31.82 0.40
CA GLU A 101 4.34 -31.75 0.53
C GLU A 101 4.79 -30.49 1.26
N LYS A 102 5.75 -30.66 2.17
CA LYS A 102 6.42 -29.54 2.82
C LYS A 102 7.35 -28.84 1.83
N LEU A 103 7.24 -27.52 1.72
CA LEU A 103 8.11 -26.74 0.85
C LEU A 103 9.55 -26.73 1.38
N ALA A 104 10.52 -26.71 0.45
CA ALA A 104 11.94 -26.62 0.79
C ALA A 104 12.29 -25.31 1.52
N GLU A 105 11.54 -24.24 1.22
CA GLU A 105 11.65 -22.93 1.85
C GLU A 105 10.24 -22.39 2.11
N ARG A 106 10.07 -21.61 3.18
CA ARG A 106 8.81 -20.93 3.47
C ARG A 106 8.62 -19.77 2.49
N LEU A 107 7.39 -19.59 2.02
CA LEU A 107 7.03 -18.47 1.16
C LEU A 107 6.13 -17.51 1.92
N ALA A 108 6.54 -16.26 2.05
CA ALA A 108 5.72 -15.20 2.60
C ALA A 108 4.65 -14.80 1.59
N ILE A 109 3.41 -14.60 2.05
CA ILE A 109 2.41 -13.82 1.32
C ILE A 109 2.79 -12.36 1.50
N ARG A 110 2.92 -11.60 0.41
CA ARG A 110 3.38 -10.20 0.46
C ARG A 110 2.62 -9.34 1.49
N PRO A 111 3.31 -8.76 2.49
CA PRO A 111 2.78 -7.63 3.25
C PRO A 111 2.98 -6.30 2.50
N THR A 112 3.92 -6.30 1.55
CA THR A 112 4.35 -5.26 0.61
C THR A 112 5.34 -5.88 -0.40
N SER A 113 5.60 -5.25 -1.55
CA SER A 113 6.33 -5.89 -2.66
C SER A 113 7.77 -5.41 -2.89
N GLU A 114 8.36 -4.58 -2.03
CA GLU A 114 9.73 -4.06 -2.20
C GLU A 114 10.74 -5.17 -2.51
N THR A 115 10.76 -6.23 -1.71
CA THR A 115 11.79 -7.27 -1.83
C THR A 115 11.69 -8.08 -3.13
N ILE A 116 10.47 -8.36 -3.61
CA ILE A 116 10.26 -9.07 -4.88
C ILE A 116 10.49 -8.15 -6.10
N MET A 117 10.10 -6.87 -5.99
CA MET A 117 10.27 -5.89 -7.06
C MET A 117 11.75 -5.52 -7.23
N TYR A 118 12.45 -5.24 -6.14
CA TYR A 118 13.83 -4.75 -6.17
C TYR A 118 14.83 -5.81 -6.60
N ALA A 119 14.53 -7.09 -6.34
CA ALA A 119 15.25 -8.22 -6.93
C ALA A 119 15.15 -8.29 -8.47
N SER A 120 14.08 -7.74 -9.04
CA SER A 120 13.91 -7.62 -10.49
C SER A 120 14.53 -6.33 -11.01
N TYR A 121 14.40 -5.22 -10.28
CA TYR A 121 14.96 -3.93 -10.68
C TYR A 121 16.49 -3.97 -10.78
N SER A 122 17.16 -4.71 -9.90
CA SER A 122 18.62 -4.92 -9.99
C SER A 122 19.06 -5.65 -11.26
N LYS A 123 18.11 -6.29 -11.98
CA LYS A 123 18.35 -6.90 -13.29
C LYS A 123 18.04 -5.95 -14.44
N TRP A 124 17.02 -5.11 -14.28
CA TRP A 124 16.52 -4.20 -15.32
C TRP A 124 17.36 -2.95 -15.46
N ILE A 125 17.89 -2.43 -14.35
CA ILE A 125 18.64 -1.17 -14.32
C ILE A 125 20.12 -1.46 -14.53
N ARG A 126 20.71 -0.84 -15.55
CA ARG A 126 22.14 -0.98 -15.92
C ARG A 126 22.80 0.36 -16.22
N SER A 127 22.06 1.29 -16.81
CA SER A 127 22.55 2.60 -17.24
C SER A 127 21.59 3.71 -16.81
N TRP A 128 22.09 4.95 -16.77
CA TRP A 128 21.26 6.14 -16.55
C TRP A 128 20.10 6.26 -17.56
N ARG A 129 20.19 5.59 -18.72
CA ARG A 129 19.13 5.54 -19.73
C ARG A 129 17.92 4.71 -19.32
N ASP A 130 18.08 3.82 -18.35
CA ASP A 130 16.99 3.02 -17.80
C ASP A 130 16.18 3.78 -16.73
N LEU A 131 16.60 5.01 -16.41
CA LEU A 131 16.03 5.85 -15.37
C LEU A 131 15.35 7.11 -15.98
N PRO A 132 14.26 7.61 -15.37
CA PRO A 132 13.58 7.03 -14.21
C PRO A 132 12.77 5.77 -14.56
N LEU A 133 12.81 4.78 -13.67
CA LEU A 133 11.92 3.62 -13.75
C LEU A 133 10.69 3.91 -12.90
N LEU A 134 9.51 3.99 -13.51
CA LEU A 134 8.25 4.34 -12.84
C LEU A 134 7.23 3.20 -12.98
N ILE A 135 7.13 2.34 -11.97
CA ILE A 135 6.27 1.16 -12.03
C ILE A 135 5.22 1.21 -10.92
N ASN A 136 4.02 0.82 -11.29
CA ASN A 136 2.88 0.68 -10.41
C ASN A 136 2.33 -0.76 -10.45
N GLN A 137 1.72 -1.23 -9.36
CA GLN A 137 0.84 -2.40 -9.43
C GLN A 137 -0.42 -2.20 -8.59
N TRP A 138 -1.51 -2.77 -9.09
CA TRP A 138 -2.78 -2.92 -8.38
C TRP A 138 -2.91 -4.38 -7.96
N CYS A 139 -2.99 -4.63 -6.65
CA CYS A 139 -3.07 -6.00 -6.12
C CYS A 139 -3.69 -6.03 -4.73
N ASN A 140 -3.87 -7.24 -4.20
CA ASN A 140 -4.11 -7.47 -2.78
C ASN A 140 -2.79 -7.63 -2.02
N VAL A 141 -2.82 -7.31 -0.74
CA VAL A 141 -1.78 -7.64 0.23
C VAL A 141 -2.35 -8.24 1.49
N VAL A 142 -1.53 -8.98 2.22
CA VAL A 142 -1.91 -9.63 3.47
C VAL A 142 -1.00 -9.16 4.60
N ARG A 143 -1.59 -8.55 5.63
CA ARG A 143 -0.96 -8.21 6.90
C ARG A 143 -1.73 -8.90 8.02
N TRP A 144 -1.09 -9.88 8.67
CA TRP A 144 -1.70 -10.73 9.68
C TRP A 144 -1.80 -10.04 11.04
N GLU A 145 -2.41 -8.86 11.07
CA GLU A 145 -2.53 -8.07 12.28
C GLU A 145 -3.59 -8.65 13.25
N PHE A 146 -3.29 -8.58 14.55
CA PHE A 146 -4.10 -9.16 15.62
C PHE A 146 -5.14 -8.20 16.22
N LYS A 147 -5.13 -6.93 15.83
CA LYS A 147 -5.94 -5.89 16.46
C LYS A 147 -7.27 -5.70 15.71
N ASN A 148 -8.38 -5.79 16.46
CA ASN A 148 -9.76 -5.43 16.10
C ASN A 148 -9.99 -4.99 14.64
N PRO A 149 -10.24 -5.94 13.72
CA PRO A 149 -10.48 -5.61 12.32
C PRO A 149 -11.76 -4.77 12.17
N ARG A 150 -11.73 -3.82 11.25
CA ARG A 150 -12.86 -2.99 10.86
C ARG A 150 -12.90 -2.94 9.33
N PRO A 151 -14.00 -3.37 8.67
CA PRO A 151 -14.08 -3.37 7.21
C PRO A 151 -13.63 -2.03 6.62
N PHE A 152 -12.91 -2.09 5.50
CA PHE A 152 -12.23 -0.98 4.80
C PHE A 152 -11.10 -0.29 5.59
N LEU A 153 -11.28 0.02 6.88
CA LEU A 153 -10.33 0.81 7.67
C LEU A 153 -9.13 -0.01 8.14
N ARG A 154 -9.34 -1.28 8.50
CA ARG A 154 -8.31 -2.18 9.02
C ARG A 154 -8.71 -3.63 8.78
N THR A 155 -8.12 -4.26 7.77
CA THR A 155 -8.38 -5.64 7.37
C THR A 155 -7.06 -6.38 7.19
N ARG A 156 -7.11 -7.72 7.29
CA ARG A 156 -5.92 -8.55 7.08
C ARG A 156 -5.56 -8.67 5.62
N GLU A 157 -6.55 -8.78 4.76
CA GLU A 157 -6.41 -8.71 3.32
C GLU A 157 -7.10 -7.46 2.81
N PHE A 158 -6.39 -6.66 2.02
CA PHE A 158 -6.95 -5.47 1.39
C PHE A 158 -6.39 -5.25 -0.01
N LEU A 159 -7.22 -4.62 -0.85
CA LEU A 159 -6.81 -4.15 -2.16
C LEU A 159 -6.09 -2.82 -2.02
N TRP A 160 -5.04 -2.64 -2.80
CA TRP A 160 -4.28 -1.41 -2.80
C TRP A 160 -3.60 -1.13 -4.14
N GLN A 161 -2.95 0.02 -4.17
CA GLN A 161 -2.01 0.43 -5.18
C GLN A 161 -0.65 0.64 -4.51
N GLU A 162 0.41 0.09 -5.11
CA GLU A 162 1.78 0.36 -4.68
C GLU A 162 2.65 0.77 -5.89
N GLY A 163 3.26 1.95 -5.78
CA GLY A 163 4.10 2.57 -6.80
C GLY A 163 5.55 2.57 -6.34
N HIS A 164 6.44 2.03 -7.17
CA HIS A 164 7.86 1.91 -6.86
C HIS A 164 8.69 2.50 -7.98
N THR A 165 9.36 3.62 -7.66
CA THR A 165 10.12 4.40 -8.63
C THR A 165 11.62 4.38 -8.33
N VAL A 166 12.46 4.35 -9.36
CA VAL A 166 13.92 4.48 -9.21
C VAL A 166 14.40 5.67 -10.02
N HIS A 167 15.23 6.52 -9.40
CA HIS A 167 15.70 7.77 -9.98
C HIS A 167 17.22 7.88 -9.87
N ALA A 168 17.83 8.64 -10.77
CA ALA A 168 19.27 8.85 -10.79
C ALA A 168 19.76 9.80 -9.68
N THR A 169 18.89 10.72 -9.24
CA THR A 169 19.22 11.75 -8.25
C THR A 169 18.19 11.76 -7.11
N LYS A 170 18.61 12.28 -5.95
CA LYS A 170 17.73 12.43 -4.80
C LYS A 170 16.66 13.48 -5.08
N GLU A 171 17.02 14.53 -5.80
CA GLU A 171 16.15 15.65 -6.15
C GLU A 171 14.97 15.19 -7.02
N ASP A 172 15.23 14.34 -8.02
CA ASP A 172 14.18 13.75 -8.85
C ASP A 172 13.26 12.83 -8.04
N ALA A 173 13.84 12.02 -7.14
CA ALA A 173 13.05 11.15 -6.27
C ALA A 173 12.20 11.94 -5.26
N ASP A 174 12.72 13.05 -4.71
CA ASP A 174 11.96 13.93 -3.82
C ASP A 174 10.82 14.63 -4.54
N LYS A 175 11.05 15.05 -5.78
CA LYS A 175 10.01 15.62 -6.64
C LYS A 175 8.90 14.60 -6.89
N GLU A 176 9.25 13.36 -7.21
CA GLU A 176 8.29 12.28 -7.43
C GLU A 176 7.42 12.03 -6.18
N VAL A 177 8.05 11.96 -5.00
CA VAL A 177 7.34 11.77 -3.72
C VAL A 177 6.28 12.84 -3.52
N MET A 178 6.62 14.11 -3.76
CA MET A 178 5.72 15.25 -3.61
C MET A 178 4.66 15.32 -4.71
N THR A 179 5.00 14.99 -5.97
CA THR A 179 4.04 14.93 -7.08
C THR A 179 2.96 13.88 -6.82
N ILE A 180 3.33 12.67 -6.38
CA ILE A 180 2.34 11.64 -6.03
C ILE A 180 1.43 12.11 -4.89
N LEU A 181 1.99 12.72 -3.84
CA LEU A 181 1.19 13.21 -2.72
C LEU A 181 0.23 14.35 -3.12
N LEU A 182 0.72 15.36 -3.83
CA LEU A 182 0.01 16.62 -4.04
C LEU A 182 -0.80 16.68 -5.35
N GLU A 183 -0.45 15.90 -6.37
CA GLU A 183 -1.15 15.91 -7.67
C GLU A 183 -2.05 14.68 -7.85
N VAL A 184 -1.71 13.55 -7.22
CA VAL A 184 -2.47 12.30 -7.33
C VAL A 184 -3.36 12.10 -6.10
N TYR A 185 -2.76 11.91 -4.92
CA TYR A 185 -3.54 11.56 -3.72
C TYR A 185 -4.39 12.71 -3.20
N LYS A 186 -3.87 13.95 -3.22
CA LYS A 186 -4.66 15.13 -2.85
C LYS A 186 -5.90 15.29 -3.72
N ASP A 187 -5.75 15.15 -5.04
CA ASP A 187 -6.88 15.28 -5.96
C ASP A 187 -7.90 14.14 -5.80
N LEU A 188 -7.42 12.91 -5.57
CA LEU A 188 -8.30 11.80 -5.21
C LEU A 188 -9.10 12.13 -3.94
N ALA A 189 -8.41 12.53 -2.87
CA ALA A 189 -9.05 12.80 -1.58
C ALA A 189 -10.05 13.96 -1.67
N GLU A 190 -9.62 15.13 -2.13
CA GLU A 190 -10.41 16.36 -2.04
C GLU A 190 -11.43 16.49 -3.17
N ASN A 191 -11.04 16.18 -4.42
CA ASN A 191 -11.88 16.44 -5.59
C ASN A 191 -12.73 15.23 -6.00
N SER A 192 -12.23 14.01 -5.79
CA SER A 192 -12.96 12.80 -6.19
C SER A 192 -13.78 12.19 -5.04
N LEU A 193 -13.21 12.14 -3.84
CA LEU A 193 -13.85 11.54 -2.66
C LEU A 193 -14.52 12.57 -1.73
N ALA A 194 -14.27 13.87 -1.96
CA ALA A 194 -14.77 14.96 -1.11
C ALA A 194 -14.37 14.82 0.37
N ILE A 195 -13.16 14.33 0.63
CA ILE A 195 -12.58 14.15 1.96
C ILE A 195 -11.50 15.21 2.16
N HIS A 196 -11.69 16.05 3.19
CA HIS A 196 -10.63 16.94 3.63
C HIS A 196 -9.52 16.14 4.33
N ALA A 197 -8.26 16.46 4.00
CA ALA A 197 -7.10 15.85 4.60
C ALA A 197 -6.02 16.89 4.92
N ILE A 198 -5.20 16.57 5.91
CA ILE A 198 -4.02 17.35 6.31
C ILE A 198 -2.78 16.63 5.77
N TYR A 199 -2.00 17.32 4.96
CA TYR A 199 -0.80 16.79 4.31
C TYR A 199 0.43 17.15 5.11
N GLY A 200 1.35 16.21 5.29
CA GLY A 200 2.55 16.47 6.06
C GLY A 200 3.60 15.37 5.98
N LYS A 201 4.62 15.51 6.82
CA LYS A 201 5.71 14.56 7.00
C LYS A 201 5.52 13.83 8.32
N LYS A 202 5.66 12.50 8.33
CA LYS A 202 5.68 11.73 9.58
C LYS A 202 6.91 12.10 10.42
N THR A 203 6.79 11.93 11.73
CA THR A 203 7.94 12.02 12.64
C THR A 203 8.92 10.88 12.38
N GLU A 204 10.15 10.99 12.90
CA GLU A 204 11.14 9.92 12.72
C GLU A 204 10.70 8.57 13.29
N ASN A 205 9.87 8.56 14.34
CA ASN A 205 9.35 7.33 14.95
C ASN A 205 8.18 6.70 14.17
N GLU A 206 7.49 7.49 13.34
CA GLU A 206 6.28 7.06 12.60
C GLU A 206 6.54 6.94 11.09
N LYS A 207 7.77 7.21 10.62
CA LYS A 207 8.12 7.01 9.22
C LYS A 207 8.22 5.52 8.91
N PHE A 208 8.05 5.18 7.64
CA PHE A 208 8.21 3.82 7.16
C PHE A 208 9.61 3.25 7.47
N PRO A 209 9.71 2.03 8.00
CA PRO A 209 11.00 1.36 8.25
C PRO A 209 11.83 1.27 6.95
N GLY A 210 13.04 1.84 6.99
CA GLY A 210 13.93 1.92 5.82
C GLY A 210 13.73 3.16 4.95
N ALA A 211 12.77 4.04 5.23
CA ALA A 211 12.64 5.32 4.52
C ALA A 211 13.56 6.42 5.11
N LEU A 212 14.10 7.27 4.23
CA LEU A 212 14.71 8.53 4.63
C LEU A 212 13.66 9.44 5.27
N TYR A 213 12.51 9.57 4.60
CA TYR A 213 11.32 10.20 5.16
C TYR A 213 10.03 9.65 4.56
N THR A 214 8.92 9.88 5.26
CA THR A 214 7.57 9.52 4.80
C THR A 214 6.69 10.76 4.79
N THR A 215 6.06 11.02 3.66
CA THR A 215 4.95 11.97 3.57
C THR A 215 3.62 11.22 3.65
N THR A 216 2.60 11.89 4.15
CA THR A 216 1.30 11.31 4.48
C THR A 216 0.20 12.36 4.29
N PHE A 217 -1.03 11.89 4.18
CA PHE A 217 -2.22 12.71 4.34
C PHE A 217 -3.18 12.03 5.30
N GLU A 218 -3.66 12.81 6.27
CA GLU A 218 -4.41 12.34 7.43
C GLU A 218 -5.81 12.97 7.42
N SER A 219 -6.84 12.22 7.78
CA SER A 219 -8.20 12.75 7.97
C SER A 219 -8.71 12.45 9.37
N ILE A 220 -9.76 13.16 9.80
CA ILE A 220 -10.38 12.97 11.12
C ILE A 220 -11.68 12.19 10.94
N MET A 221 -11.75 11.06 11.63
CA MET A 221 -12.94 10.23 11.68
C MET A 221 -14.00 10.86 12.61
N PRO A 222 -15.29 10.54 12.43
CA PRO A 222 -16.38 11.08 13.25
C PRO A 222 -16.28 10.77 14.75
N ASP A 223 -15.50 9.77 15.16
CA ASP A 223 -15.20 9.46 16.56
C ASP A 223 -13.99 10.24 17.11
N GLY A 224 -13.50 11.24 16.38
CA GLY A 224 -12.40 12.13 16.76
C GLY A 224 -11.01 11.55 16.54
N LYS A 225 -10.89 10.35 15.97
CA LYS A 225 -9.60 9.70 15.71
C LYS A 225 -9.02 10.12 14.37
N ALA A 226 -7.71 10.33 14.33
CA ALA A 226 -6.99 10.49 13.07
C ALA A 226 -6.88 9.15 12.33
N LEU A 227 -6.96 9.21 11.00
CA LEU A 227 -6.76 8.08 10.10
C LEU A 227 -5.80 8.49 8.98
N GLN A 228 -4.74 7.70 8.81
CA GLN A 228 -3.84 7.81 7.68
C GLN A 228 -4.54 7.30 6.43
N MET A 229 -4.68 8.17 5.44
CA MET A 229 -5.41 7.89 4.20
C MET A 229 -4.49 7.37 3.08
N GLY A 230 -3.19 7.66 3.16
CA GLY A 230 -2.16 7.14 2.25
C GLY A 230 -0.80 7.79 2.49
N THR A 231 0.24 7.26 1.86
CA THR A 231 1.64 7.67 2.06
C THR A 231 2.43 7.72 0.76
N SER A 232 3.48 8.54 0.76
CA SER A 232 4.49 8.60 -0.29
C SER A 232 5.87 8.70 0.35
N HIS A 233 6.75 7.74 0.06
CA HIS A 233 7.99 7.51 0.81
C HIS A 233 9.21 7.86 -0.03
N GLN A 234 10.16 8.59 0.58
CA GLN A 234 11.52 8.67 0.05
C GLN A 234 12.36 7.58 0.70
N LEU A 235 12.70 6.55 -0.06
CA LEU A 235 13.46 5.40 0.43
C LEU A 235 14.98 5.64 0.47
N GLY A 236 15.45 6.72 -0.16
CA GLY A 236 16.88 7.01 -0.28
C GLY A 236 17.59 5.86 -1.00
N GLN A 237 18.71 5.40 -0.44
CA GLN A 237 19.51 4.31 -1.02
C GLN A 237 19.51 3.03 -0.16
N ASN A 238 18.64 2.93 0.84
CA ASN A 238 18.65 1.79 1.76
C ASN A 238 18.35 0.49 1.01
N PHE A 239 17.27 0.49 0.24
CA PHE A 239 16.89 -0.67 -0.58
C PHE A 239 17.80 -0.88 -1.79
N SER A 240 18.22 0.19 -2.49
CA SER A 240 19.10 0.02 -3.66
C SER A 240 20.44 -0.62 -3.28
N LYS A 241 21.00 -0.26 -2.11
CA LYS A 241 22.20 -0.91 -1.56
C LYS A 241 21.93 -2.37 -1.16
N ALA A 242 20.81 -2.66 -0.50
CA ALA A 242 20.47 -4.02 -0.07
C ALA A 242 20.23 -4.98 -1.25
N PHE A 243 19.69 -4.48 -2.37
CA PHE A 243 19.34 -5.27 -3.56
C PHE A 243 20.33 -5.15 -4.72
N ASP A 244 21.46 -4.45 -4.51
CA ASP A 244 22.47 -4.17 -5.54
C ASP A 244 21.88 -3.54 -6.81
N ILE A 245 20.97 -2.58 -6.62
CA ILE A 245 20.42 -1.77 -7.71
C ILE A 245 21.42 -0.65 -7.99
N GLN A 246 22.17 -0.81 -9.08
CA GLN A 246 23.23 0.11 -9.49
C GLN A 246 23.11 0.43 -10.98
N PHE A 247 23.63 1.58 -11.38
CA PHE A 247 23.67 1.99 -12.79
C PHE A 247 24.99 2.67 -13.14
N VAL A 248 25.34 2.65 -14.43
CA VAL A 248 26.43 3.45 -14.98
C VAL A 248 25.89 4.83 -15.38
N ASP A 249 26.46 5.89 -14.82
CA ASP A 249 26.05 7.26 -15.11
C ASP A 249 26.63 7.80 -16.44
N LYS A 250 26.38 9.08 -16.74
CA LYS A 250 26.83 9.71 -17.99
C LYS A 250 28.36 9.85 -18.08
N ASP A 251 29.04 9.80 -16.94
CA ASP A 251 30.50 9.90 -16.84
C ASP A 251 31.15 8.51 -16.71
N GLU A 252 30.42 7.45 -17.07
CA GLU A 252 30.83 6.05 -17.00
C GLU A 252 31.17 5.57 -15.57
N LYS A 253 30.65 6.25 -14.54
CA LYS A 253 30.84 5.86 -13.14
C LYS A 253 29.68 5.00 -12.66
N LYS A 254 30.02 3.94 -11.93
CA LYS A 254 29.05 3.08 -11.26
C LYS A 254 28.48 3.81 -10.03
N LYS A 255 27.16 3.92 -9.95
CA LYS A 255 26.40 4.55 -8.87
C LYS A 255 25.33 3.62 -8.32
#